data_AF-A0A1H1E6R9-F1
#
_entry.id   AF-A0A1H1E6R9-F1
#
_cell.length_a   1.000
_cell.length_b   1.000
_cell.length_c   1.000
_cell.angle_alpha   90.00
_cell.angle_beta   90.00
_cell.angle_gamma   90.00
#
_symmetry.space_group_name_H-M   'P 1'
#
loop_
_entity.id
_entity.type
_entity.pdbx_description
1 polymer ?
#
loop_
_entity_poly.entity_id
_entity_poly.type
_entity_poly.pdbx_seq_one_letter_code
_entity_poly.pdbx_strand_id
1 'polypeptide(L)'
;MKAVSQWMLLAVVCLSVSVEAAEIPAGLPELEMRSAIERQASEMYAAGDLRALDARSDAYVDDGVRTSSGLWVSGIFASGVESAIVDPRPSDSAGWDALERRVKEWAKDSPQSPLAHLMVAETISRRAWSIRGGGFAHTVAPDAWAPFRKHLERARKYLVSKEKVASGHPQYYATLVGLDTALNVGDAQVRKDFDAGVHRYPNYYPLYFAMLNHLMPKWHGGPGEIETFAKAAVDATRDLEGEGMYARIYWFAAQNGYDDTLFLASFARWDRMRAGFEDVIARYPDQWNLQNYAHFACQAGDAETVAKLLPRLQSPLPSAWQGRASFAECRRLAGQLST
;
A
#
# COMPACT_ATOMS: atom_id res chain seq x y z
N MET A 1 -31.19 40.79 -59.96
CA MET A 1 -29.80 40.31 -59.83
C MET A 1 -29.52 40.04 -58.37
N LYS A 2 -28.83 38.94 -58.08
CA LYS A 2 -28.89 38.13 -56.85
C LYS A 2 -28.21 38.80 -55.64
N ALA A 3 -28.86 38.72 -54.47
CA ALA A 3 -28.23 38.96 -53.17
C ALA A 3 -27.48 37.69 -52.73
N VAL A 4 -26.20 37.83 -52.40
CA VAL A 4 -25.34 36.76 -51.90
C VAL A 4 -25.30 36.85 -50.38
N SER A 5 -25.76 35.81 -49.70
CA SER A 5 -25.73 35.70 -48.24
C SER A 5 -24.44 34.98 -47.82
N GLN A 6 -23.64 35.62 -46.98
CA GLN A 6 -22.34 35.14 -46.53
C GLN A 6 -22.50 34.43 -45.18
N TRP A 7 -22.34 33.11 -45.18
CA TRP A 7 -22.35 32.30 -43.95
C TRP A 7 -20.93 32.23 -43.38
N MET A 8 -20.74 32.79 -42.20
CA MET A 8 -19.50 32.68 -41.41
C MET A 8 -19.61 31.42 -40.53
N LEU A 9 -18.84 30.38 -40.84
CA LEU A 9 -18.63 29.23 -39.95
C LEU A 9 -17.65 29.64 -38.84
N LEU A 10 -18.13 29.77 -37.60
CA LEU A 10 -17.27 29.80 -36.41
C LEU A 10 -16.85 28.37 -36.08
N ALA A 11 -15.58 28.05 -36.35
CA ALA A 11 -14.95 26.85 -35.83
C ALA A 11 -14.65 27.06 -34.34
N VAL A 12 -15.36 26.34 -33.47
CA VAL A 12 -15.03 26.24 -32.05
C VAL A 12 -13.81 25.32 -31.94
N VAL A 13 -12.63 25.90 -31.74
CA VAL A 13 -11.43 25.16 -31.39
C VAL A 13 -11.53 24.83 -29.89
N CYS A 14 -11.96 23.61 -29.57
CA CYS A 14 -11.76 23.05 -28.24
C CYS A 14 -10.26 22.80 -28.04
N LEU A 15 -9.56 23.74 -27.42
CA LEU A 15 -8.23 23.51 -26.87
C LEU A 15 -8.37 22.54 -25.68
N SER A 16 -8.26 21.23 -25.94
CA SER A 16 -7.99 20.26 -24.89
C SER A 16 -6.58 20.52 -24.37
N VAL A 17 -6.48 21.22 -23.25
CA VAL A 17 -5.24 21.24 -22.48
C VAL A 17 -5.12 19.86 -21.86
N SER A 18 -4.40 18.96 -22.52
CA SER A 18 -3.93 17.74 -21.90
C SER A 18 -2.95 18.16 -20.82
N VAL A 19 -3.39 18.17 -19.56
CA VAL A 19 -2.46 18.20 -18.44
C VAL A 19 -1.82 16.82 -18.42
N GLU A 20 -0.73 16.65 -19.17
CA GLU A 20 0.18 15.53 -18.94
C GLU A 20 0.71 15.70 -17.52
N ALA A 21 0.12 14.96 -16.59
CA ALA A 21 0.61 14.94 -15.21
C ALA A 21 2.10 14.59 -15.26
N ALA A 22 2.93 15.45 -14.65
CA ALA A 22 4.37 15.31 -14.69
C ALA A 22 4.76 13.88 -14.29
N GLU A 23 5.54 13.19 -15.12
CA GLU A 23 6.08 11.88 -14.78
C GLU A 23 6.87 11.97 -13.47
N ILE A 24 6.77 10.93 -12.63
CA ILE A 24 7.56 10.87 -11.40
C ILE A 24 9.03 10.79 -11.84
N PRO A 25 9.89 11.72 -11.42
CA PRO A 25 11.28 11.72 -11.84
C PRO A 25 11.95 10.38 -11.51
N ALA A 26 12.57 9.76 -12.50
CA ALA A 26 13.31 8.52 -12.31
C ALA A 26 14.50 8.75 -11.36
N GLY A 27 14.79 7.77 -10.51
CA GLY A 27 15.97 7.78 -9.64
C GLY A 27 15.85 8.63 -8.36
N LEU A 28 14.66 9.12 -8.01
CA LEU A 28 14.44 9.71 -6.67
C LEU A 28 14.68 8.66 -5.57
N PRO A 29 15.28 9.05 -4.43
CA PRO A 29 15.31 8.20 -3.24
C PRO A 29 13.90 7.78 -2.82
N GLU A 30 13.76 6.57 -2.27
CA GLU A 30 12.45 5.95 -2.02
C GLU A 30 11.44 6.86 -1.31
N LEU A 31 11.86 7.54 -0.24
CA LEU A 31 10.94 8.35 0.56
C LEU A 31 10.48 9.60 -0.20
N GLU A 32 11.38 10.22 -0.98
CA GLU A 32 11.03 11.35 -1.84
C GLU A 32 10.10 10.91 -2.98
N MET A 33 10.34 9.72 -3.54
CA MET A 33 9.50 9.14 -4.58
C MET A 33 8.08 8.86 -4.07
N ARG A 34 7.93 8.26 -2.87
CA ARG A 34 6.60 8.07 -2.24
C ARG A 34 5.86 9.38 -2.07
N SER A 35 6.51 10.39 -1.47
CA SER A 35 5.90 11.71 -1.29
C SER A 35 5.55 12.38 -2.62
N ALA A 36 6.33 12.18 -3.68
CA ALA A 36 6.01 12.68 -5.01
C ALA A 36 4.78 11.99 -5.62
N ILE A 37 4.66 10.66 -5.46
CA ILE A 37 3.49 9.88 -5.91
C ILE A 37 2.22 10.34 -5.19
N GLU A 38 2.27 10.44 -3.85
CA GLU A 38 1.13 10.84 -3.03
C GLU A 38 0.69 12.27 -3.33
N ARG A 39 1.65 13.18 -3.51
CA ARG A 39 1.37 14.55 -3.93
C ARG A 39 0.76 14.61 -5.32
N GLN A 40 1.29 13.87 -6.30
CA GLN A 40 0.72 13.80 -7.65
C GLN A 40 -0.74 13.31 -7.60
N ALA A 41 -1.01 12.23 -6.86
CA ALA A 41 -2.37 11.72 -6.67
C ALA A 41 -3.32 12.79 -6.09
N SER A 42 -2.83 13.52 -5.07
CA SER A 42 -3.59 14.57 -4.40
C SER A 42 -3.87 15.77 -5.30
N GLU A 43 -2.87 16.24 -6.05
CA GLU A 43 -2.98 17.36 -6.98
C GLU A 43 -3.92 17.03 -8.15
N MET A 44 -3.82 15.81 -8.71
CA MET A 44 -4.71 15.35 -9.77
C MET A 44 -6.16 15.23 -9.31
N TYR A 45 -6.38 14.69 -8.11
CA TYR A 45 -7.73 14.64 -7.52
C TYR A 45 -8.29 16.06 -7.27
N ALA A 46 -7.48 16.95 -6.70
CA ALA A 46 -7.87 18.33 -6.41
C ALA A 46 -8.14 19.17 -7.68
N ALA A 47 -7.44 18.90 -8.78
CA ALA A 47 -7.68 19.53 -10.07
C ALA A 47 -9.04 19.15 -10.69
N GLY A 48 -9.67 18.06 -10.22
CA GLY A 48 -10.99 17.62 -10.68
C GLY A 48 -11.00 16.93 -12.05
N ASP A 49 -9.87 16.77 -12.72
CA ASP A 49 -9.75 15.95 -13.93
C ASP A 49 -9.62 14.47 -13.54
N LEU A 50 -10.75 13.90 -13.12
CA LEU A 50 -10.83 12.52 -12.65
C LEU A 50 -10.56 11.51 -13.78
N ARG A 51 -10.71 11.90 -15.05
CA ARG A 51 -10.33 11.04 -16.18
C ARG A 51 -8.83 10.92 -16.34
N ALA A 52 -8.09 12.02 -16.18
CA ALA A 52 -6.64 11.96 -16.17
C ALA A 52 -6.13 11.16 -14.96
N LEU A 53 -6.77 11.29 -13.81
CA LEU A 53 -6.46 10.50 -12.60
C LEU A 53 -6.68 8.99 -12.84
N ASP A 54 -7.83 8.62 -13.41
CA ASP A 54 -8.17 7.24 -13.79
C ASP A 54 -7.10 6.66 -14.75
N ALA A 55 -6.82 7.35 -15.86
CA ALA A 55 -5.85 6.91 -16.85
C ALA A 55 -4.43 6.77 -16.28
N ARG A 56 -4.04 7.65 -15.34
CA ARG A 56 -2.75 7.55 -14.66
C ARG A 56 -2.66 6.33 -13.75
N SER A 57 -3.73 6.03 -13.03
CA SER A 57 -3.79 4.83 -12.19
C SER A 57 -3.73 3.56 -13.03
N ASP A 58 -4.46 3.52 -14.15
CA ASP A 58 -4.46 2.37 -15.06
C ASP A 58 -3.05 2.15 -15.64
N ALA A 59 -2.37 3.21 -16.09
CA ALA A 59 -0.98 3.11 -16.56
C ALA A 59 -0.03 2.53 -15.50
N TYR A 60 -0.12 2.95 -14.22
CA TYR A 60 0.71 2.37 -13.16
C TYR A 60 0.41 0.89 -12.89
N VAL A 61 -0.82 0.44 -13.12
CA VAL A 61 -1.19 -0.98 -13.00
C VAL A 61 -0.64 -1.77 -14.18
N ASP A 62 -0.90 -1.30 -15.41
CA ASP A 62 -0.54 -2.00 -16.65
C ASP A 62 0.98 -2.14 -16.82
N ASP A 63 1.73 -1.07 -16.52
CA ASP A 63 3.19 -1.08 -16.62
C ASP A 63 3.87 -1.74 -15.43
N GLY A 64 3.13 -2.02 -14.34
CA GLY A 64 3.67 -2.60 -13.12
C GLY A 64 4.81 -1.78 -12.51
N VAL A 65 4.71 -0.44 -12.56
CA VAL A 65 5.79 0.47 -12.17
C VAL A 65 6.20 0.26 -10.71
N ARG A 66 7.52 0.30 -10.46
CA ARG A 66 8.13 0.14 -9.15
C ARG A 66 8.81 1.42 -8.67
N THR A 67 8.78 1.64 -7.36
CA THR A 67 9.64 2.65 -6.73
C THR A 67 11.10 2.20 -6.72
N SER A 68 12.02 3.10 -6.35
CA SER A 68 13.46 2.78 -6.24
C SER A 68 13.75 1.66 -5.23
N SER A 69 12.93 1.53 -4.17
CA SER A 69 13.03 0.41 -3.25
C SER A 69 12.25 -0.83 -3.70
N GLY A 70 11.48 -0.78 -4.78
CA GLY A 70 10.74 -1.92 -5.34
C GLY A 70 9.26 -2.03 -4.92
N LEU A 71 8.65 -0.99 -4.36
CA LEU A 71 7.21 -1.00 -4.06
C LEU A 71 6.36 -0.69 -5.29
N TRP A 72 5.11 -1.16 -5.31
CA TRP A 72 4.17 -0.86 -6.38
C TRP A 72 3.70 0.59 -6.33
N VAL A 73 3.98 1.34 -7.40
CA VAL A 73 3.53 2.73 -7.52
C VAL A 73 2.00 2.81 -7.52
N SER A 74 1.30 1.87 -8.17
CA SER A 74 -0.17 1.83 -8.19
C SER A 74 -0.80 1.77 -6.80
N GLY A 75 -0.19 1.04 -5.86
CA GLY A 75 -0.67 0.98 -4.47
C GLY A 75 -0.46 2.28 -3.71
N ILE A 76 0.71 2.91 -3.86
CA ILE A 76 1.01 4.20 -3.23
C ILE A 76 0.12 5.30 -3.82
N PHE A 77 -0.07 5.30 -5.14
CA PHE A 77 -0.94 6.24 -5.84
C PHE A 77 -2.39 6.12 -5.38
N ALA A 78 -2.94 4.90 -5.33
CA ALA A 78 -4.30 4.66 -4.82
C ALA A 78 -4.46 5.13 -3.36
N SER A 79 -3.45 4.92 -2.51
CA SER A 79 -3.43 5.45 -1.14
C SER A 79 -3.39 6.97 -1.11
N GLY A 80 -2.63 7.61 -2.01
CA GLY A 80 -2.58 9.07 -2.13
C GLY A 80 -3.92 9.68 -2.56
N VAL A 81 -4.62 9.03 -3.50
CA VAL A 81 -5.99 9.45 -3.90
C VAL A 81 -6.95 9.31 -2.74
N GLU A 82 -6.89 8.18 -2.00
CA GLU A 82 -7.71 7.98 -0.82
C GLU A 82 -7.48 9.09 0.22
N SER A 83 -6.23 9.37 0.57
CA SER A 83 -5.88 10.46 1.49
C SER A 83 -6.42 11.80 1.02
N ALA A 84 -6.28 12.14 -0.26
CA ALA A 84 -6.82 13.38 -0.82
C ALA A 84 -8.36 13.48 -0.77
N ILE A 85 -9.05 12.33 -0.74
CA ILE A 85 -10.50 12.28 -0.53
C ILE A 85 -10.83 12.52 0.94
N VAL A 86 -10.16 11.80 1.85
CA VAL A 86 -10.59 11.75 3.26
C VAL A 86 -9.91 12.75 4.17
N ASP A 87 -8.84 13.43 3.76
CA ASP A 87 -8.12 14.39 4.59
C ASP A 87 -8.47 15.85 4.24
N PRO A 88 -8.83 16.70 5.23
CA PRO A 88 -9.01 16.37 6.63
C PRO A 88 -10.24 15.50 6.87
N ARG A 89 -10.12 14.55 7.81
CA ARG A 89 -11.19 13.63 8.16
C ARG A 89 -12.45 14.37 8.58
N PRO A 90 -13.63 14.07 8.00
CA PRO A 90 -14.88 14.66 8.45
C PRO A 90 -15.17 14.35 9.92
N SER A 91 -15.60 15.38 10.66
CA SER A 91 -15.98 15.26 12.07
C SER A 91 -17.42 14.79 12.29
N ASP A 92 -18.27 14.81 11.26
CA ASP A 92 -19.68 14.46 11.33
C ASP A 92 -20.17 13.60 10.17
N SER A 93 -21.40 13.09 10.29
CA SER A 93 -22.01 12.26 9.25
C SER A 93 -22.29 13.02 7.95
N ALA A 94 -22.56 14.32 8.00
CA ALA A 94 -22.88 15.11 6.81
C ALA A 94 -21.66 15.26 5.90
N GLY A 95 -20.48 15.49 6.48
CA GLY A 95 -19.21 15.52 5.74
C GLY A 95 -18.88 14.16 5.12
N TRP A 96 -19.08 13.07 5.86
CA TRP A 96 -18.93 11.72 5.30
C TRP A 96 -19.92 11.41 4.19
N ASP A 97 -21.18 11.83 4.32
CA ASP A 97 -22.20 11.66 3.28
C ASP A 97 -21.84 12.48 2.02
N ALA A 98 -21.24 13.67 2.19
CA ALA A 98 -20.78 14.49 1.08
C ALA A 98 -19.60 13.85 0.34
N LEU A 99 -18.64 13.25 1.06
CA LEU A 99 -17.56 12.49 0.44
C LEU A 99 -18.11 11.27 -0.32
N GLU A 100 -18.96 10.47 0.30
CA GLU A 100 -19.55 9.28 -0.32
C GLU A 100 -20.33 9.64 -1.61
N ARG A 101 -21.03 10.79 -1.63
CA ARG A 101 -21.69 11.29 -2.86
C ARG A 101 -20.69 11.62 -3.96
N ARG A 102 -19.63 12.39 -3.66
CA ARG A 102 -18.62 12.78 -4.66
C ARG A 102 -17.94 11.58 -5.32
N VAL A 103 -17.49 10.61 -4.52
CA VAL A 103 -16.83 9.41 -5.10
C VAL A 103 -17.80 8.53 -5.88
N LYS A 104 -19.09 8.51 -5.51
CA LYS A 104 -20.13 7.82 -6.29
C LYS A 104 -20.47 8.53 -7.60
N GLU A 105 -20.44 9.86 -7.62
CA GLU A 105 -20.58 10.66 -8.84
C GLU A 105 -19.41 10.39 -9.77
N TRP A 106 -18.18 10.38 -9.27
CA TRP A 106 -17.01 9.96 -10.04
C TRP A 106 -17.18 8.54 -10.62
N ALA A 107 -17.53 7.55 -9.80
CA ALA A 107 -17.75 6.18 -10.27
C ALA A 107 -18.94 6.03 -11.24
N LYS A 108 -19.88 6.98 -11.26
CA LYS A 108 -20.97 7.04 -12.23
C LYS A 108 -20.50 7.63 -13.56
N ASP A 109 -19.66 8.66 -13.52
CA ASP A 109 -19.13 9.34 -14.70
C ASP A 109 -18.00 8.54 -15.35
N SER A 110 -17.27 7.74 -14.57
CA SER A 110 -16.23 6.80 -15.00
C SER A 110 -16.60 5.34 -14.63
N PRO A 111 -17.67 4.74 -15.20
CA PRO A 111 -18.16 3.42 -14.79
C PRO A 111 -17.24 2.25 -15.16
N GLN A 112 -16.16 2.50 -15.91
CA GLN A 112 -15.13 1.52 -16.25
C GLN A 112 -13.82 1.76 -15.49
N SER A 113 -13.73 2.80 -14.66
CA SER A 113 -12.55 3.04 -13.82
C SER A 113 -12.53 2.08 -12.63
N PRO A 114 -11.52 1.21 -12.51
CA PRO A 114 -11.33 0.40 -11.31
C PRO A 114 -11.08 1.27 -10.08
N LEU A 115 -10.28 2.34 -10.23
CA LEU A 115 -9.92 3.26 -9.15
C LEU A 115 -11.15 3.97 -8.57
N ALA A 116 -12.06 4.46 -9.42
CA ALA A 116 -13.26 5.14 -8.97
C ALA A 116 -14.14 4.23 -8.09
N HIS A 117 -14.33 2.96 -8.51
CA HIS A 117 -15.06 1.98 -7.72
C HIS A 117 -14.36 1.59 -6.42
N LEU A 118 -13.02 1.49 -6.45
CA LEU A 118 -12.22 1.26 -5.26
C LEU A 118 -12.41 2.40 -4.24
N MET A 119 -12.32 3.65 -4.69
CA MET A 119 -12.45 4.83 -3.84
C MET A 119 -13.84 4.98 -3.21
N VAL A 120 -14.90 4.49 -3.86
CA VAL A 120 -16.23 4.39 -3.21
C VAL A 120 -16.20 3.43 -2.02
N ALA A 121 -15.63 2.24 -2.19
CA ALA A 121 -15.56 1.26 -1.11
C ALA A 121 -14.64 1.74 0.02
N GLU A 122 -13.48 2.31 -0.31
CA GLU A 122 -12.53 2.85 0.67
C GLU A 122 -13.11 4.02 1.46
N THR A 123 -13.81 4.96 0.81
CA THR A 123 -14.49 6.07 1.52
C THR A 123 -15.50 5.55 2.54
N ILE A 124 -16.27 4.52 2.19
CA ILE A 124 -17.24 3.90 3.11
C ILE A 124 -16.50 3.17 4.26
N SER A 125 -15.41 2.47 3.95
CA SER A 125 -14.55 1.79 4.93
C SER A 125 -13.93 2.79 5.91
N ARG A 126 -13.37 3.89 5.43
CA ARG A 126 -12.79 4.97 6.26
C ARG A 126 -13.80 5.61 7.18
N ARG A 127 -15.04 5.80 6.74
CA ARG A 127 -16.14 6.20 7.63
C ARG A 127 -16.36 5.19 8.76
N ALA A 128 -16.36 3.89 8.44
CA ALA A 128 -16.50 2.85 9.45
C ALA A 128 -15.38 2.96 10.50
N TRP A 129 -14.12 3.03 10.05
CA TRP A 129 -12.96 3.18 10.94
C TRP A 129 -12.98 4.48 11.75
N SER A 130 -13.52 5.57 11.19
CA SER A 130 -13.74 6.82 11.93
C SER A 130 -14.75 6.66 13.07
N ILE A 131 -15.77 5.82 12.89
CA ILE A 131 -16.79 5.55 13.92
C ILE A 131 -16.22 4.65 15.03
N ARG A 132 -15.51 3.58 14.66
CA ARG A 132 -14.87 2.65 15.62
C ARG A 132 -13.73 3.31 16.40
N GLY A 133 -12.99 4.20 15.74
CA GLY A 133 -11.72 4.72 16.22
C GLY A 133 -10.55 3.75 16.03
N GLY A 134 -9.35 4.22 16.35
CA GLY A 134 -8.08 3.47 16.20
C GLY A 134 -7.71 2.58 17.38
N GLY A 135 -8.54 2.53 18.43
CA GLY A 135 -8.26 1.75 19.63
C GLY A 135 -8.31 0.23 19.44
N PHE A 136 -7.78 -0.49 20.42
CA PHE A 136 -7.94 -1.94 20.51
C PHE A 136 -9.41 -2.31 20.70
N ALA A 137 -9.81 -3.52 20.31
CA ALA A 137 -11.22 -3.93 20.36
C ALA A 137 -11.86 -3.77 21.76
N HIS A 138 -11.09 -4.00 22.83
CA HIS A 138 -11.55 -3.85 24.22
C HIS A 138 -11.68 -2.39 24.68
N THR A 139 -11.18 -1.41 23.91
CA THR A 139 -11.29 0.02 24.20
C THR A 139 -12.35 0.72 23.33
N VAL A 140 -13.01 0.00 22.41
CA VAL A 140 -14.03 0.55 21.52
C VAL A 140 -15.37 0.65 22.24
N ALA A 141 -16.05 1.79 22.11
CA ALA A 141 -17.37 2.00 22.69
C ALA A 141 -18.40 0.97 22.14
N PRO A 142 -19.24 0.34 22.98
CA PRO A 142 -20.18 -0.70 22.54
C PRO A 142 -21.12 -0.27 21.39
N ASP A 143 -21.55 0.98 21.38
CA ASP A 143 -22.44 1.57 20.39
C ASP A 143 -21.77 1.87 19.04
N ALA A 144 -20.44 1.94 18.98
CA ALA A 144 -19.69 2.14 17.73
C ALA A 144 -19.67 0.89 16.85
N TRP A 145 -19.87 -0.30 17.41
CA TRP A 145 -19.72 -1.57 16.69
C TRP A 145 -20.78 -1.83 15.62
N ALA A 146 -22.05 -1.55 15.91
CA ALA A 146 -23.13 -1.75 14.96
C ALA A 146 -22.99 -0.85 13.70
N PRO A 147 -22.79 0.48 13.82
CA PRO A 147 -22.54 1.32 12.65
C PRO A 147 -21.22 0.99 11.95
N PHE A 148 -20.16 0.64 12.68
CA PHE A 148 -18.90 0.15 12.08
C PHE A 148 -19.15 -1.04 11.13
N ARG A 149 -19.77 -2.12 11.63
CA ARG A 149 -20.08 -3.31 10.81
C ARG A 149 -20.98 -2.98 9.64
N LYS A 150 -22.04 -2.18 9.86
CA LYS A 150 -22.97 -1.76 8.81
C LYS A 150 -22.25 -1.04 7.66
N HIS A 151 -21.30 -0.17 7.96
CA HIS A 151 -20.54 0.52 6.92
C HIS A 151 -19.58 -0.43 6.20
N LEU A 152 -18.87 -1.31 6.91
CA LEU A 152 -18.01 -2.30 6.27
C LEU A 152 -18.78 -3.27 5.36
N GLU A 153 -19.95 -3.76 5.77
CA GLU A 153 -20.81 -4.62 4.95
C GLU A 153 -21.25 -3.90 3.68
N ARG A 154 -21.57 -2.60 3.77
CA ARG A 154 -21.90 -1.76 2.61
C ARG A 154 -20.71 -1.59 1.68
N ALA A 155 -19.51 -1.33 2.22
CA ALA A 155 -18.28 -1.21 1.45
C ALA A 155 -17.98 -2.50 0.69
N ARG A 156 -17.97 -3.64 1.40
CA ARG A 156 -17.75 -4.97 0.81
C ARG A 156 -18.77 -5.30 -0.26
N LYS A 157 -20.07 -5.14 0.05
CA LYS A 157 -21.16 -5.41 -0.89
C LYS A 157 -21.03 -4.58 -2.17
N TYR A 158 -20.69 -3.29 -2.03
CA TYR A 158 -20.46 -2.43 -3.18
C TYR A 158 -19.27 -2.93 -4.01
N LEU A 159 -18.12 -3.16 -3.37
CA LEU A 159 -16.89 -3.57 -4.04
C LEU A 159 -17.07 -4.88 -4.81
N VAL A 160 -17.64 -5.90 -4.16
CA VAL A 160 -17.96 -7.20 -4.81
C VAL A 160 -18.96 -7.01 -5.96
N SER A 161 -19.98 -6.14 -5.83
CA SER A 161 -20.90 -5.87 -6.94
C SER A 161 -20.23 -5.23 -8.17
N LYS A 162 -19.02 -4.69 -7.99
CA LYS A 162 -18.19 -4.07 -9.03
C LYS A 162 -16.99 -4.90 -9.43
N GLU A 163 -16.90 -6.15 -8.98
CA GLU A 163 -15.77 -7.06 -9.24
C GLU A 163 -15.34 -7.08 -10.71
N LYS A 164 -16.29 -7.16 -11.65
CA LYS A 164 -16.02 -7.20 -13.10
C LYS A 164 -15.13 -6.05 -13.60
N VAL A 165 -15.22 -4.87 -12.97
CA VAL A 165 -14.43 -3.69 -13.31
C VAL A 165 -13.31 -3.48 -12.29
N ALA A 166 -13.66 -3.45 -11.01
CA ALA A 166 -12.73 -3.08 -9.94
C ALA A 166 -11.57 -4.07 -9.78
N SER A 167 -11.75 -5.37 -10.08
CA SER A 167 -10.66 -6.36 -10.06
C SER A 167 -9.56 -6.14 -11.11
N GLY A 168 -9.78 -5.22 -12.06
CA GLY A 168 -8.76 -4.71 -12.96
C GLY A 168 -7.63 -3.97 -12.26
N HIS A 169 -7.82 -3.55 -11.00
CA HIS A 169 -6.76 -2.93 -10.19
C HIS A 169 -6.37 -3.87 -9.04
N PRO A 170 -5.07 -4.17 -8.82
CA PRO A 170 -4.63 -5.14 -7.82
C PRO A 170 -5.01 -4.77 -6.38
N GLN A 171 -5.10 -3.48 -6.07
CA GLN A 171 -5.58 -2.97 -4.79
C GLN A 171 -7.01 -3.45 -4.44
N TYR A 172 -7.86 -3.79 -5.42
CA TYR A 172 -9.18 -4.40 -5.18
C TYR A 172 -9.09 -5.58 -4.21
N TYR A 173 -8.15 -6.49 -4.46
CA TYR A 173 -8.01 -7.70 -3.66
C TYR A 173 -7.46 -7.40 -2.27
N ALA A 174 -6.50 -6.47 -2.17
CA ALA A 174 -5.96 -6.05 -0.88
C ALA A 174 -7.04 -5.38 0.00
N THR A 175 -7.86 -4.51 -0.59
CA THR A 175 -8.99 -3.85 0.07
C THR A 175 -10.06 -4.87 0.46
N LEU A 176 -10.38 -5.83 -0.42
CA LEU A 176 -11.34 -6.90 -0.12
C LEU A 176 -10.88 -7.76 1.07
N VAL A 177 -9.62 -8.19 1.08
CA VAL A 177 -9.02 -8.90 2.24
C VAL A 177 -9.11 -8.06 3.51
N GLY A 178 -8.78 -6.76 3.44
CA GLY A 178 -8.89 -5.86 4.59
C GLY A 178 -10.33 -5.70 5.13
N LEU A 179 -11.31 -5.58 4.25
CA LEU A 179 -12.74 -5.56 4.61
C LEU A 179 -13.17 -6.88 5.27
N ASP A 180 -12.71 -8.00 4.72
CA ASP A 180 -13.06 -9.34 5.17
C ASP A 180 -12.47 -9.66 6.55
N THR A 181 -11.23 -9.25 6.80
CA THR A 181 -10.59 -9.27 8.13
C THR A 181 -11.42 -8.46 9.14
N ALA A 182 -11.81 -7.24 8.78
CA ALA A 182 -12.52 -6.33 9.68
C ALA A 182 -13.97 -6.77 9.96
N LEU A 183 -14.61 -7.44 9.00
CA LEU A 183 -15.93 -8.04 9.12
C LEU A 183 -15.93 -9.40 9.82
N ASN A 184 -14.76 -10.03 9.97
CA ASN A 184 -14.61 -11.37 10.49
C ASN A 184 -15.46 -12.40 9.70
N VAL A 185 -15.35 -12.39 8.37
CA VAL A 185 -16.12 -13.30 7.49
C VAL A 185 -15.60 -14.76 7.52
N GLY A 186 -14.50 -15.01 8.24
CA GLY A 186 -13.86 -16.32 8.40
C GLY A 186 -12.70 -16.57 7.43
N ASP A 187 -11.70 -17.34 7.90
CA ASP A 187 -10.42 -17.55 7.21
C ASP A 187 -10.56 -18.15 5.81
N ALA A 188 -11.52 -19.05 5.60
CA ALA A 188 -11.72 -19.69 4.30
C ALA A 188 -12.11 -18.66 3.21
N GLN A 189 -12.94 -17.68 3.57
CA GLN A 189 -13.36 -16.64 2.63
C GLN A 189 -12.24 -15.63 2.39
N VAL A 190 -11.53 -15.20 3.44
CA VAL A 190 -10.34 -14.34 3.32
C VAL A 190 -9.30 -14.99 2.41
N ARG A 191 -9.01 -16.29 2.63
CA ARG A 191 -8.06 -17.05 1.84
C ARG A 191 -8.48 -17.16 0.38
N LYS A 192 -9.76 -17.41 0.10
CA LYS A 192 -10.30 -17.46 -1.26
C LYS A 192 -10.08 -16.14 -2.00
N ASP A 193 -10.38 -15.02 -1.36
CA ASP A 193 -10.25 -13.70 -2.00
C ASP A 193 -8.78 -13.31 -2.19
N PHE A 194 -7.91 -13.69 -1.25
CA PHE A 194 -6.46 -13.58 -1.40
C PHE A 194 -5.92 -14.42 -2.57
N ASP A 195 -6.27 -15.69 -2.66
CA ASP A 195 -5.80 -16.60 -3.71
C ASP A 195 -6.26 -16.14 -5.10
N ALA A 196 -7.48 -15.60 -5.22
CA ALA A 196 -7.97 -14.99 -6.45
C ALA A 196 -7.11 -13.79 -6.89
N GLY A 197 -6.68 -12.96 -5.93
CA GLY A 197 -5.80 -11.83 -6.19
C GLY A 197 -4.39 -12.26 -6.59
N VAL A 198 -3.80 -13.24 -5.88
CA VAL A 198 -2.47 -13.78 -6.20
C VAL A 198 -2.45 -14.45 -7.57
N HIS A 199 -3.52 -15.15 -7.95
CA HIS A 199 -3.63 -15.74 -9.28
C HIS A 199 -3.52 -14.69 -10.41
N ARG A 200 -4.06 -13.49 -10.18
CA ARG A 200 -4.05 -12.40 -11.16
C ARG A 200 -2.81 -11.50 -11.05
N TYR A 201 -2.34 -11.24 -9.84
CA TYR A 201 -1.25 -10.32 -9.53
C TYR A 201 -0.25 -10.96 -8.56
N PRO A 202 0.53 -11.96 -9.01
CA PRO A 202 1.30 -12.85 -8.14
C PRO A 202 2.41 -12.18 -7.34
N ASN A 203 2.81 -10.96 -7.67
CA ASN A 203 3.84 -10.22 -6.94
C ASN A 203 3.35 -8.86 -6.41
N TYR A 204 2.03 -8.65 -6.27
CA TYR A 204 1.48 -7.42 -5.70
C TYR A 204 1.63 -7.37 -4.18
N TYR A 205 2.72 -6.77 -3.69
CA TYR A 205 3.06 -6.76 -2.25
C TYR A 205 1.92 -6.28 -1.33
N PRO A 206 1.14 -5.23 -1.65
CA PRO A 206 0.07 -4.81 -0.75
C PRO A 206 -1.00 -5.89 -0.50
N LEU A 207 -1.21 -6.83 -1.44
CA LEU A 207 -2.09 -7.99 -1.21
C LEU A 207 -1.50 -8.96 -0.18
N TYR A 208 -0.20 -9.26 -0.28
CA TYR A 208 0.51 -10.07 0.72
C TYR A 208 0.52 -9.40 2.09
N PHE A 209 0.67 -8.07 2.14
CA PHE A 209 0.62 -7.30 3.38
C PHE A 209 -0.78 -7.26 4.00
N ALA A 210 -1.83 -7.19 3.19
CA ALA A 210 -3.21 -7.30 3.67
C ALA A 210 -3.47 -8.67 4.32
N MET A 211 -3.02 -9.75 3.67
CA MET A 211 -3.13 -11.11 4.24
C MET A 211 -2.26 -11.27 5.49
N LEU A 212 -1.04 -10.73 5.50
CA LEU A 212 -0.20 -10.72 6.70
C LEU A 212 -0.90 -9.98 7.85
N ASN A 213 -1.53 -8.83 7.60
CA ASN A 213 -2.28 -8.11 8.63
C ASN A 213 -3.46 -8.95 9.18
N HIS A 214 -4.17 -9.70 8.33
CA HIS A 214 -5.19 -10.67 8.79
C HIS A 214 -4.63 -11.68 9.81
N LEU A 215 -3.40 -12.16 9.55
CA LEU A 215 -2.70 -13.16 10.36
C LEU A 215 -1.96 -12.58 11.56
N MET A 216 -1.98 -11.26 11.79
CA MET A 216 -1.33 -10.68 12.97
C MET A 216 -2.06 -11.10 14.27
N PRO A 217 -1.35 -11.23 15.41
CA PRO A 217 -1.95 -11.60 16.70
C PRO A 217 -3.10 -10.72 17.18
N LYS A 218 -3.13 -9.45 16.77
CA LYS A 218 -4.21 -8.50 17.08
C LYS A 218 -5.52 -8.78 16.32
N TRP A 219 -5.48 -9.70 15.35
CA TRP A 219 -6.59 -10.10 14.50
C TRP A 219 -6.84 -11.60 14.65
N HIS A 220 -6.57 -12.42 13.63
CA HIS A 220 -7.05 -13.80 13.56
C HIS A 220 -5.94 -14.85 13.57
N GLY A 221 -4.67 -14.44 13.49
CA GLY A 221 -3.54 -15.37 13.43
C GLY A 221 -2.59 -15.24 14.62
N GLY A 222 -1.40 -15.80 14.44
CA GLY A 222 -0.32 -15.76 15.38
C GLY A 222 1.03 -15.97 14.68
N PRO A 223 2.13 -16.03 15.46
CA PRO A 223 3.46 -16.21 14.89
C PRO A 223 3.58 -17.42 13.93
N GLY A 224 2.91 -18.53 14.24
CA GLY A 224 3.01 -19.78 13.47
C GLY A 224 2.31 -19.68 12.11
N GLU A 225 1.13 -19.05 12.08
CA GLU A 225 0.40 -18.75 10.85
C GLU A 225 1.19 -17.79 9.96
N ILE A 226 1.85 -16.78 10.54
CA ILE A 226 2.72 -15.85 9.81
C ILE A 226 3.89 -16.59 9.14
N GLU A 227 4.58 -17.50 9.85
CA GLU A 227 5.70 -18.27 9.27
C GLU A 227 5.23 -19.25 8.18
N THR A 228 4.07 -19.88 8.38
CA THR A 228 3.46 -20.75 7.36
C THR A 228 3.13 -19.95 6.10
N PHE A 229 2.55 -18.75 6.27
CA PHE A 229 2.27 -17.83 5.19
C PHE A 229 3.55 -17.32 4.50
N ALA A 230 4.57 -16.94 5.27
CA ALA A 230 5.85 -16.47 4.73
C ALA A 230 6.52 -17.51 3.83
N LYS A 231 6.51 -18.78 4.24
CA LYS A 231 7.01 -19.91 3.43
C LYS A 231 6.22 -20.06 2.13
N ALA A 232 4.90 -20.11 2.21
CA ALA A 232 4.04 -20.24 1.05
C ALA A 232 4.19 -19.06 0.07
N ALA A 233 4.36 -17.84 0.58
CA ALA A 233 4.57 -16.65 -0.23
C ALA A 233 5.92 -16.68 -0.96
N VAL A 234 7.00 -17.13 -0.28
CA VAL A 234 8.30 -17.36 -0.92
C VAL A 234 8.17 -18.40 -2.04
N ASP A 235 7.52 -19.53 -1.78
CA ASP A 235 7.38 -20.58 -2.81
C ASP A 235 6.57 -20.10 -4.01
N ALA A 236 5.50 -19.34 -3.78
CA ALA A 236 4.67 -18.77 -4.84
C ALA A 236 5.38 -17.68 -5.67
N THR A 237 6.40 -17.02 -5.11
CA THR A 237 7.10 -15.90 -5.74
C THR A 237 8.57 -16.18 -6.02
N ARG A 238 9.03 -17.42 -5.84
CA ARG A 238 10.45 -17.79 -5.87
C ARG A 238 11.18 -17.30 -7.11
N ASP A 239 10.57 -17.46 -8.29
CA ASP A 239 11.17 -17.07 -9.56
C ASP A 239 11.27 -15.55 -9.76
N LEU A 240 10.44 -14.78 -9.05
CA LEU A 240 10.38 -13.32 -9.13
C LEU A 240 11.19 -12.66 -8.00
N GLU A 241 11.07 -13.21 -6.80
CA GLU A 241 11.48 -12.58 -5.54
C GLU A 241 12.59 -13.34 -4.81
N GLY A 242 12.81 -14.62 -5.08
CA GLY A 242 13.71 -15.44 -4.26
C GLY A 242 13.25 -15.46 -2.80
N GLU A 243 14.20 -15.30 -1.88
CA GLU A 243 13.92 -15.11 -0.44
C GLU A 243 13.47 -13.66 -0.14
N GLY A 244 13.52 -12.74 -1.11
CA GLY A 244 13.13 -11.34 -0.93
C GLY A 244 11.71 -11.15 -0.38
N MET A 245 10.79 -12.04 -0.74
CA MET A 245 9.43 -12.04 -0.18
C MET A 245 9.43 -12.34 1.33
N TYR A 246 10.31 -13.23 1.82
CA TYR A 246 10.47 -13.50 3.25
C TYR A 246 10.87 -12.24 4.01
N ALA A 247 11.86 -11.51 3.49
CA ALA A 247 12.32 -10.27 4.09
C ALA A 247 11.20 -9.21 4.09
N ARG A 248 10.45 -9.04 3.00
CA ARG A 248 9.32 -8.09 2.92
C ARG A 248 8.21 -8.39 3.93
N ILE A 249 7.83 -9.66 4.05
CA ILE A 249 6.78 -10.10 4.99
C ILE A 249 7.20 -9.81 6.42
N TYR A 250 8.39 -10.25 6.83
CA TYR A 250 8.84 -10.04 8.20
C TYR A 250 9.21 -8.60 8.52
N TRP A 251 9.68 -7.84 7.53
CA TRP A 251 9.84 -6.39 7.66
C TRP A 251 8.50 -5.70 7.89
N PHE A 252 7.46 -6.02 7.11
CA PHE A 252 6.12 -5.48 7.34
C PHE A 252 5.57 -5.89 8.71
N ALA A 253 5.77 -7.15 9.13
CA ALA A 253 5.36 -7.65 10.44
C ALA A 253 6.04 -6.88 11.60
N ALA A 254 7.34 -6.58 11.46
CA ALA A 254 8.05 -5.73 12.41
C ALA A 254 7.37 -4.36 12.53
N GLN A 255 7.09 -3.70 11.41
CA GLN A 255 6.45 -2.37 11.40
C GLN A 255 4.98 -2.36 11.88
N ASN A 256 4.31 -3.51 11.97
CA ASN A 256 2.87 -3.59 12.18
C ASN A 256 2.43 -4.41 13.40
N GLY A 257 3.34 -4.70 14.32
CA GLY A 257 2.97 -5.27 15.61
C GLY A 257 4.08 -5.98 16.40
N TYR A 258 5.24 -6.22 15.80
CA TYR A 258 6.38 -6.80 16.53
C TYR A 258 7.43 -5.77 16.93
N ASP A 259 7.51 -4.63 16.24
CA ASP A 259 8.54 -3.61 16.39
C ASP A 259 9.93 -4.26 16.45
N ASP A 260 10.76 -3.86 17.42
CA ASP A 260 12.08 -4.44 17.63
C ASP A 260 12.08 -5.88 18.16
N THR A 261 10.92 -6.42 18.56
CA THR A 261 10.81 -7.76 19.16
C THR A 261 10.65 -8.87 18.13
N LEU A 262 10.74 -8.57 16.84
CA LEU A 262 10.55 -9.51 15.73
C LEU A 262 11.23 -10.87 15.97
N PHE A 263 12.53 -10.91 16.22
CA PHE A 263 13.29 -12.16 16.41
C PHE A 263 13.07 -12.82 17.77
N LEU A 264 12.42 -12.15 18.72
CA LEU A 264 12.13 -12.68 20.06
C LEU A 264 10.70 -13.23 20.17
N ALA A 265 9.75 -12.59 19.50
CA ALA A 265 8.32 -12.83 19.64
C ALA A 265 7.66 -13.47 18.40
N SER A 266 8.44 -13.71 17.35
CA SER A 266 7.97 -14.38 16.13
C SER A 266 8.89 -15.54 15.72
N PHE A 267 8.51 -16.25 14.66
CA PHE A 267 9.34 -17.30 14.05
C PHE A 267 10.28 -16.77 12.95
N ALA A 268 10.46 -15.45 12.82
CA ALA A 268 11.38 -14.86 11.87
C ALA A 268 12.79 -15.44 12.00
N ARG A 269 13.33 -15.95 10.89
CA ARG A 269 14.65 -16.53 10.82
C ARG A 269 15.63 -15.55 10.20
N TRP A 270 16.62 -15.09 10.98
CA TRP A 270 17.59 -14.10 10.49
C TRP A 270 18.37 -14.59 9.26
N ASP A 271 18.78 -15.86 9.23
CA ASP A 271 19.49 -16.46 8.10
C ASP A 271 18.70 -16.33 6.78
N ARG A 272 17.39 -16.55 6.83
CA ARG A 272 16.48 -16.36 5.69
C ARG A 272 16.20 -14.90 5.39
N MET A 273 15.94 -14.09 6.42
CA MET A 273 15.68 -12.66 6.26
C MET A 273 16.89 -11.94 5.64
N ARG A 274 18.12 -12.31 6.03
CA ARG A 274 19.37 -11.84 5.44
C ARG A 274 19.46 -12.22 3.97
N ALA A 275 19.22 -13.48 3.61
CA ALA A 275 19.19 -13.91 2.20
C ALA A 275 18.14 -13.10 1.40
N GLY A 276 16.96 -12.88 1.97
CA GLY A 276 15.93 -12.06 1.35
C GLY A 276 16.32 -10.60 1.20
N PHE A 277 17.02 -10.01 2.17
CA PHE A 277 17.56 -8.66 2.02
C PHE A 277 18.64 -8.57 0.94
N GLU A 278 19.50 -9.57 0.80
CA GLU A 278 20.48 -9.62 -0.30
C GLU A 278 19.77 -9.68 -1.67
N ASP A 279 18.70 -10.47 -1.82
CA ASP A 279 17.86 -10.47 -3.03
C ASP A 279 17.22 -9.10 -3.27
N VAL A 280 16.68 -8.46 -2.23
CA VAL A 280 16.04 -7.15 -2.32
C VAL A 280 17.04 -6.07 -2.74
N ILE A 281 18.23 -5.98 -2.13
CA ILE A 281 19.20 -4.93 -2.47
C ILE A 281 19.93 -5.21 -3.79
N ALA A 282 19.98 -6.47 -4.25
CA ALA A 282 20.50 -6.80 -5.57
C ALA A 282 19.59 -6.25 -6.67
N ARG A 283 18.26 -6.28 -6.47
CA ARG A 283 17.28 -5.70 -7.40
C ARG A 283 17.09 -4.19 -7.19
N TYR A 284 17.07 -3.76 -5.93
CA TYR A 284 16.67 -2.41 -5.53
C TYR A 284 17.67 -1.85 -4.50
N PRO A 285 18.85 -1.37 -4.94
CA PRO A 285 19.93 -0.88 -4.07
C PRO A 285 19.66 0.53 -3.50
N ASP A 286 18.40 0.84 -3.17
CA ASP A 286 17.99 2.11 -2.58
C ASP A 286 18.40 2.21 -1.09
N GLN A 287 18.65 3.44 -0.63
CA GLN A 287 19.04 3.70 0.76
C GLN A 287 18.01 3.24 1.79
N TRP A 288 16.72 3.25 1.46
CA TRP A 288 15.67 2.69 2.30
C TRP A 288 15.91 1.20 2.57
N ASN A 289 16.20 0.40 1.53
CA ASN A 289 16.45 -1.04 1.67
C ASN A 289 17.77 -1.30 2.39
N LEU A 290 18.85 -0.60 2.00
CA LEU A 290 20.17 -0.78 2.60
C LEU A 290 20.19 -0.47 4.10
N GLN A 291 19.52 0.62 4.50
CA GLN A 291 19.51 1.04 5.89
C GLN A 291 18.60 0.16 6.76
N ASN A 292 17.43 -0.26 6.27
CA ASN A 292 16.61 -1.22 7.00
C ASN A 292 17.30 -2.59 7.10
N TYR A 293 18.00 -3.04 6.04
CA TYR A 293 18.79 -4.27 6.12
C TYR A 293 19.88 -4.17 7.20
N ALA A 294 20.64 -3.07 7.24
CA ALA A 294 21.65 -2.85 8.28
C ALA A 294 21.04 -2.77 9.69
N HIS A 295 19.85 -2.18 9.83
CA HIS A 295 19.12 -2.12 11.08
C HIS A 295 18.70 -3.52 11.57
N PHE A 296 18.07 -4.34 10.71
CA PHE A 296 17.71 -5.72 11.08
C PHE A 296 18.94 -6.60 11.36
N ALA A 297 20.03 -6.43 10.60
CA ALA A 297 21.29 -7.13 10.88
C ALA A 297 21.82 -6.81 12.28
N CYS A 298 21.76 -5.54 12.67
CA CYS A 298 22.14 -5.10 14.00
C CYS A 298 21.24 -5.67 15.10
N GLN A 299 19.91 -5.65 14.90
CA GLN A 299 18.95 -6.28 15.83
C GLN A 299 19.18 -7.79 15.98
N ALA A 300 19.63 -8.46 14.92
CA ALA A 300 19.98 -9.87 14.92
C ALA A 300 21.40 -10.18 15.47
N GLY A 301 22.20 -9.15 15.80
CA GLY A 301 23.57 -9.29 16.27
C GLY A 301 24.59 -9.68 15.18
N ASP A 302 24.25 -9.52 13.90
CA ASP A 302 25.10 -9.88 12.76
C ASP A 302 26.08 -8.75 12.43
N ALA A 303 27.16 -8.68 13.23
CA ALA A 303 28.20 -7.67 13.09
C ALA A 303 28.87 -7.68 11.70
N GLU A 304 29.01 -8.85 11.08
CA GLU A 304 29.66 -9.01 9.77
C GLU A 304 28.84 -8.35 8.67
N THR A 305 27.52 -8.62 8.66
CA THR A 305 26.60 -8.00 7.72
C THR A 305 26.54 -6.48 7.92
N VAL A 306 26.51 -6.02 9.17
CA VAL A 306 26.56 -4.57 9.45
C VAL A 306 27.87 -3.95 8.92
N ALA A 307 29.02 -4.57 9.18
CA ALA A 307 30.32 -4.10 8.69
C ALA A 307 30.37 -4.04 7.15
N LYS A 308 29.79 -5.02 6.46
CA LYS A 308 29.65 -5.05 5.00
C LYS A 308 28.78 -3.91 4.46
N LEU A 309 27.70 -3.57 5.16
CA LEU A 309 26.73 -2.56 4.69
C LEU A 309 27.15 -1.12 5.00
N LEU A 310 27.81 -0.88 6.14
CA LEU A 310 28.15 0.48 6.61
C LEU A 310 28.81 1.38 5.54
N PRO A 311 29.80 0.93 4.74
CA PRO A 311 30.43 1.76 3.72
C PRO A 311 29.49 2.18 2.58
N ARG A 312 28.33 1.52 2.44
CA ARG A 312 27.34 1.77 1.38
C ARG A 312 26.21 2.69 1.85
N LEU A 313 26.13 2.98 3.14
CA LEU A 313 25.06 3.79 3.72
C LEU A 313 25.38 5.27 3.58
N GLN A 314 24.37 6.03 3.15
CA GLN A 314 24.38 7.48 3.22
C GLN A 314 23.94 7.95 4.62
N SER A 315 23.62 9.24 4.75
CA SER A 315 23.08 9.81 5.99
C SER A 315 21.93 8.95 6.54
N PRO A 316 21.89 8.70 7.87
CA PRO A 316 20.92 7.82 8.47
C PRO A 316 19.51 8.35 8.26
N LEU A 317 18.63 7.52 7.69
CA LEU A 317 17.21 7.81 7.52
C LEU A 317 16.50 7.59 8.85
N PRO A 318 15.94 8.62 9.50
CA PRO A 318 15.33 8.48 10.82
C PRO A 318 14.30 7.34 10.84
N SER A 319 13.46 7.23 9.82
CA SER A 319 12.43 6.19 9.68
C SER A 319 12.94 4.75 9.56
N ALA A 320 14.21 4.53 9.21
CA ALA A 320 14.81 3.19 9.14
C ALA A 320 15.46 2.74 10.46
N TRP A 321 15.86 3.70 11.31
CA TRP A 321 16.60 3.45 12.55
C TRP A 321 15.77 3.74 13.81
N GLN A 322 14.45 3.81 13.69
CA GLN A 322 13.55 3.87 14.84
C GLN A 322 13.55 2.51 15.52
N GLY A 323 13.91 2.47 16.81
CA GLY A 323 13.85 1.23 17.59
C GLY A 323 14.93 1.11 18.66
N ARG A 324 15.08 -0.10 19.19
CA ARG A 324 16.03 -0.47 20.25
C ARG A 324 17.47 -0.30 19.82
N ALA A 325 17.78 -0.52 18.55
CA ALA A 325 19.13 -0.44 18.02
C ALA A 325 19.33 0.90 17.26
N SER A 326 20.17 1.77 17.81
CA SER A 326 20.50 3.05 17.15
C SER A 326 21.60 2.89 16.09
N PHE A 327 21.63 3.79 15.10
CA PHE A 327 22.70 3.80 14.09
C PHE A 327 24.11 3.82 14.71
N ALA A 328 24.30 4.58 15.79
CA ALA A 328 25.59 4.67 16.49
C ALA A 328 25.97 3.36 17.20
N GLU A 329 25.01 2.67 17.80
CA GLU A 329 25.21 1.36 18.43
C GLU A 329 25.57 0.29 17.40
N CYS A 330 24.86 0.27 16.27
CA CYS A 330 25.14 -0.66 15.18
C CYS A 330 26.52 -0.44 14.57
N ARG A 331 26.98 0.82 14.46
CA ARG A 331 28.36 1.12 14.08
C ARG A 331 29.39 0.57 15.06
N ARG A 332 29.10 0.63 16.37
CA ARG A 332 29.99 0.04 17.39
C ARG A 332 30.05 -1.48 17.30
N LEU A 333 28.91 -2.14 17.06
CA LEU A 333 28.85 -3.59 16.87
C LEU A 333 29.80 -4.05 15.76
N ALA A 334 29.77 -3.39 14.59
CA ALA A 334 30.70 -3.69 13.50
C ALA A 334 32.18 -3.43 13.87
N GLY A 335 32.45 -2.41 14.68
CA GLY A 335 33.81 -2.08 15.14
C GLY A 335 34.45 -3.15 16.02
N GLN A 336 33.67 -4.04 16.65
CA GLN A 336 34.16 -5.16 17.45
C GLN A 336 34.82 -6.27 16.62
N LEU A 337 34.63 -6.29 15.29
CA LEU A 337 35.31 -7.23 14.39
C LEU A 337 36.75 -6.84 14.06
N SER A 338 37.14 -5.61 14.39
CA SER A 338 38.48 -5.05 14.10
C SER A 338 39.45 -5.13 15.28
N THR A 339 39.07 -5.82 16.37
CA THR A 339 39.87 -6.02 17.59
C THR A 339 40.12 -7.50 17.84
#